data_AF-A0A0C2BNR3-F1
#
_entry.id   AF-A0A0C2BNR3-F1
#
_cell.length_a   1.000
_cell.length_b   1.000
_cell.length_c   1.000
_cell.angle_alpha   90.00
_cell.angle_beta   90.00
_cell.angle_gamma   90.00
#
_symmetry.space_group_name_H-M   'P 1'
#
loop_
_entity.id
_entity.type
_entity.pdbx_description
1 polymer ?
#
loop_
_entity_poly.entity_id
_entity_poly.type
_entity_poly.pdbx_seq_one_letter_code
_entity_poly.pdbx_strand_id
1 'polypeptide(L)' 'MTVVVPAYNEERRLRPTLDAIRAYLCADPDRWGDWELIVVDDGSTDGTAAIA' A
#
# COMPACT_ATOMS: atom_id res chain seq x y z
N MET A 1 5.95 -11.42 -6.15
CA MET A 1 6.47 -10.81 -4.89
C MET A 1 5.31 -10.22 -4.09
N THR A 2 5.31 -10.37 -2.77
CA THR A 2 4.23 -9.87 -1.91
C THR A 2 4.74 -8.71 -1.06
N VAL A 3 4.03 -7.57 -1.09
CA VAL A 3 4.29 -6.41 -0.24
C VAL A 3 3.12 -6.27 0.73
N VAL A 4 3.39 -6.29 2.03
CA VAL A 4 2.38 -6.11 3.06
C VAL A 4 2.59 -4.78 3.77
N VAL A 5 1.55 -3.96 3.85
CA VAL A 5 1.57 -2.64 4.50
C VAL A 5 0.55 -2.62 5.64
N PRO A 6 0.98 -2.74 6.90
CA PRO A 6 0.11 -2.44 8.03
C PRO A 6 -0.16 -0.93 8.10
N ALA A 7 -1.40 -0.55 8.36
CA ALA A 7 -1.83 0.84 8.45
C ALA A 7 -2.61 1.09 9.75
N TYR A 8 -2.22 2.12 10.50
CA TYR A 8 -2.93 2.58 11.70
C TYR A 8 -2.96 4.09 11.75
N ASN A 9 -4.15 4.70 11.66
CA ASN A 9 -4.35 6.14 11.66
C ASN A 9 -3.48 6.91 10.63
N GLU A 10 -3.50 6.40 9.39
CA GLU A 10 -2.76 6.87 8.23
C GLU A 10 -3.64 7.58 7.18
N GLU A 11 -4.81 8.12 7.55
CA GLU A 11 -5.82 8.66 6.61
C GLU A 11 -5.25 9.66 5.57
N ARG A 12 -4.18 10.39 5.92
CA ARG A 12 -3.56 11.41 5.05
C ARG A 12 -2.32 10.91 4.31
N ARG A 13 -1.75 9.78 4.73
CA ARG A 13 -0.44 9.29 4.28
C ARG A 13 -0.53 7.97 3.53
N LEU A 14 -1.57 7.17 3.77
CA LEU A 14 -1.71 5.85 3.16
C LEU A 14 -1.80 5.96 1.63
N ARG A 15 -2.71 6.79 1.11
CA ARG A 15 -2.90 6.98 -0.34
C ARG A 15 -1.61 7.33 -1.10
N PRO A 16 -0.86 8.40 -0.76
CA PRO A 16 0.38 8.72 -1.48
C PRO A 16 1.47 7.66 -1.34
N THR A 17 1.50 6.93 -0.21
CA THR A 17 2.44 5.82 0.00
C THR A 17 2.15 4.65 -0.95
N LEU A 18 0.88 4.24 -1.05
CA LEU A 18 0.47 3.16 -1.95
C LEU A 18 0.73 3.52 -3.42
N ASP A 19 0.48 4.77 -3.80
CA ASP A 19 0.76 5.28 -5.15
C ASP A 19 2.26 5.22 -5.47
N ALA A 20 3.13 5.58 -4.53
CA ALA A 20 4.58 5.50 -4.70
C ALA A 20 5.09 4.05 -4.80
N ILE A 21 4.59 3.15 -3.96
CA ILE A 21 4.94 1.71 -4.01
C ILE A 21 4.54 1.14 -5.37
N ARG A 22 3.29 1.38 -5.80
CA ARG A 22 2.81 0.92 -7.11
C ARG A 22 3.65 1.47 -8.25
N ALA A 23 3.96 2.77 -8.23
CA ALA A 23 4.79 3.39 -9.27
C ALA A 23 6.17 2.73 -9.37
N TYR A 24 6.80 2.42 -8.22
CA TYR A 24 8.09 1.75 -8.18
C TYR A 24 8.03 0.33 -8.74
N LEU A 25 7.02 -0.46 -8.37
CA LEU A 25 6.85 -1.84 -8.85
C LEU A 25 6.47 -1.90 -10.33
N CYS A 26 5.72 -0.92 -10.83
CA CYS A 26 5.39 -0.83 -12.25
C CYS A 26 6.54 -0.31 -13.13
N ALA A 27 7.55 0.36 -12.55
CA ALA A 27 8.64 0.96 -13.32
C ALA A 27 9.58 -0.08 -13.96
N ASP A 28 9.61 -1.31 -13.45
CA ASP A 28 10.50 -2.37 -13.93
C ASP A 28 9.80 -3.75 -13.89
N PRO A 29 8.86 -4.01 -14.82
CA PRO A 29 8.04 -5.22 -14.79
C PRO A 29 8.88 -6.50 -15.01
N ASP A 30 9.98 -6.44 -15.77
CA ASP A 30 10.86 -7.60 -15.99
C ASP A 30 11.59 -8.02 -14.71
N ARG A 31 11.91 -7.05 -13.84
CA ARG A 31 12.54 -7.32 -12.54
C ARG A 31 11.57 -7.91 -11.52
N TRP A 32 10.36 -7.36 -11.43
CA TRP A 32 9.43 -7.69 -10.35
C TRP A 32 8.45 -8.81 -10.70
N GLY A 33 8.19 -9.02 -11.99
CA GLY A 33 7.18 -9.95 -12.46
C GLY A 33 5.81 -9.67 -11.82
N ASP A 34 5.09 -10.75 -11.49
CA ASP A 34 3.82 -10.64 -10.78
C ASP A 34 4.05 -10.26 -9.31
N TRP A 35 3.30 -9.25 -8.86
CA TRP A 35 3.33 -8.81 -7.48
C TRP A 35 1.92 -8.50 -6.96
N GLU A 36 1.80 -8.55 -5.63
CA GLU A 36 0.60 -8.18 -4.90
C GLU A 36 0.97 -7.19 -3.77
N LEU A 37 0.08 -6.24 -3.51
CA LEU A 37 0.18 -5.27 -2.42
C LEU A 37 -1.04 -5.43 -1.53
N ILE A 38 -0.80 -5.88 -0.31
CA ILE A 38 -1.84 -6.18 0.68
C ILE A 38 -1.75 -5.11 1.77
N VAL A 39 -2.84 -4.37 1.96
CA VAL A 39 -2.97 -3.41 3.06
C VAL A 39 -3.76 -4.05 4.18
N VAL A 40 -3.28 -3.91 5.41
CA VAL A 40 -3.97 -4.43 6.60
C VAL A 40 -4.20 -3.27 7.54
N ASP A 41 -5.47 -2.91 7.77
CA ASP A 41 -5.82 -1.94 8.81
C ASP A 41 -5.64 -2.59 10.20
N ASP A 42 -4.86 -1.93 11.06
CA ASP A 42 -4.51 -2.40 12.41
C ASP A 42 -5.37 -1.72 13.48
N GLY A 43 -6.68 -1.65 13.23
CA GLY A 43 -7.67 -1.11 14.16
C GLY A 43 -7.70 0.42 14.20
N SER A 44 -7.61 1.06 13.03
CA SER A 44 -7.63 2.52 12.94
C SER A 44 -8.92 3.12 13.50
N THR A 45 -8.80 4.31 14.09
CA THR A 45 -9.92 5.10 14.62
C THR A 45 -10.30 6.29 13.75
N ASP A 46 -9.61 6.46 12.62
CA ASP A 46 -9.80 7.53 11.64
C ASP A 46 -10.27 6.98 10.28
N GLY A 47 -10.17 7.78 9.21
CA GLY A 47 -10.56 7.39 7.86
C GLY A 47 -9.66 6.37 7.14
N THR A 48 -8.65 5.78 7.80
CA THR A 48 -7.66 4.89 7.16
C THR A 48 -8.28 3.70 6.44
N ALA A 49 -9.24 3.01 7.09
CA ALA A 49 -9.88 1.82 6.52
C ALA A 49 -10.67 2.11 5.23
N ALA A 50 -11.06 3.37 4.97
CA ALA A 50 -11.72 3.77 3.72
C ALA A 50 -10.73 3.94 2.55
N ILE A 51 -9.43 3.94 2.84
CA ILE A 51 -8.34 4.10 1.87
C ILE A 51 -7.64 2.76 1.59
N ALA A 52 -7.69 1.83 2.56
CA ALA A 52 -7.09 0.49 2.49
C ALA A 52 -7.74 -0.41 1.43
#